data_AF-A0A920DWD9-F1
#
_entry.id   AF-A0A920DWD9-F1
#
_cell.length_a   1.000
_cell.length_b   1.000
_cell.length_c   1.000
_cell.angle_alpha   90.00
_cell.angle_beta   90.00
_cell.angle_gamma   90.00
#
_symmetry.space_group_name_H-M   'P 1'
#
loop_
_entity.id
_entity.type
_entity.pdbx_description
1 polymer ?
#
loop_
_entity_poly.entity_id
_entity_poly.type
_entity_poly.pdbx_seq_one_letter_code
_entity_poly.pdbx_strand_id
1 'polypeptide(L)' 'MRELIDSVQYRPSQGKYKVYLIDEVHMLSVQSFNALLKTLEEPPSHVIFMMATTETHKIPKL' A
#
# COMPACT_ATOMS: atom_id res chain seq x y z
N MET A 1 9.67 1.97 -3.43
CA MET A 1 8.37 2.48 -2.92
C MET A 1 7.70 3.48 -3.86
N ARG A 2 8.41 4.51 -4.33
CA ARG A 2 7.86 5.49 -5.27
C ARG A 2 7.22 4.87 -6.51
N GLU A 3 7.92 3.93 -7.15
CA GLU A 3 7.39 3.19 -8.31
C GLU A 3 6.08 2.44 -8.02
N LEU A 4 5.92 1.89 -6.80
CA LEU A 4 4.68 1.22 -6.40
C LEU A 4 3.53 2.24 -6.42
N ILE A 5 3.72 3.37 -5.74
CA ILE A 5 2.74 4.46 -5.63
C ILE A 5 2.42 5.05 -7.01
N ASP A 6 3.43 5.32 -7.83
CA ASP A 6 3.25 5.84 -9.18
C ASP A 6 2.44 4.83 -10.02
N SER A 7 2.64 3.53 -9.80
CA SER A 7 1.93 2.49 -10.51
C SER A 7 0.47 2.27 -10.07
N VAL A 8 0.05 2.81 -8.92
CA VAL A 8 -1.33 2.69 -8.37
C VAL A 8 -2.36 3.36 -9.27
N GLN A 9 -1.98 4.45 -9.94
CA GLN A 9 -2.88 5.23 -10.80
C GLN A 9 -3.28 4.47 -12.07
N TYR A 10 -2.49 3.49 -12.51
CA TYR A 10 -2.80 2.71 -13.70
C TYR A 10 -3.74 1.55 -13.40
N ARG A 11 -4.70 1.33 -14.31
CA ARG A 11 -5.61 0.18 -14.27
C ARG A 11 -4.82 -1.14 -14.38
N PRO A 12 -5.33 -2.24 -13.80
CA PRO A 12 -4.70 -3.55 -13.96
C PRO A 12 -4.61 -3.92 -15.44
N SER A 13 -3.49 -4.52 -15.84
CA SER A 13 -3.28 -5.00 -17.20
C SER A 13 -4.18 -6.19 -17.54
N GLN A 14 -4.58 -6.96 -16.52
CA GLN A 14 -5.48 -8.10 -16.59
C GLN A 14 -6.32 -8.18 -15.30
N GLY A 15 -7.59 -8.59 -15.43
CA GLY A 15 -8.51 -8.73 -14.29
C GLY A 15 -9.17 -7.42 -13.83
N LYS A 16 -9.94 -7.51 -12.74
CA LYS A 16 -10.75 -6.38 -12.22
C LYS A 16 -10.02 -5.51 -11.20
N TYR A 17 -9.11 -6.10 -10.43
CA TYR A 17 -8.41 -5.44 -9.33
C TYR A 17 -6.90 -5.64 -9.44
N LYS A 18 -6.14 -4.61 -9.09
CA LYS A 18 -4.70 -4.66 -8.86
C LYS A 18 -4.47 -4.77 -7.36
N VAL A 19 -3.90 -5.89 -6.92
CA VAL A 19 -3.67 -6.17 -5.50
C VAL A 19 -2.19 -5.93 -5.17
N TYR A 20 -1.92 -5.08 -4.19
CA TYR A 20 -0.57 -4.90 -3.62
C TYR A 20 -0.49 -5.64 -2.30
N LEU A 21 0.39 -6.64 -2.23
CA LEU A 21 0.74 -7.32 -0.99
C LEU A 21 2.01 -6.69 -0.42
N ILE A 22 1.94 -6.19 0.80
CA ILE A 22 3.07 -5.66 1.54
C ILE A 22 3.27 -6.56 2.76
N ASP A 23 4.23 -7.47 2.66
CA ASP A 23 4.65 -8.27 3.80
C ASP A 23 5.57 -7.46 4.73
N GLU A 24 5.59 -7.83 6.00
CA GLU A 24 6.37 -7.17 7.05
C GLU A 24 6.24 -5.63 7.05
N VAL A 25 5.01 -5.10 6.95
CA VAL A 25 4.77 -3.65 6.78
C VAL A 25 5.37 -2.78 7.90
N HIS A 26 5.64 -3.36 9.07
CA HIS A 26 6.34 -2.71 10.18
C HIS A 26 7.80 -2.33 9.84
N MET A 27 8.40 -2.93 8.80
CA MET A 27 9.75 -2.61 8.32
C MET A 27 9.78 -1.38 7.41
N LEU A 28 8.62 -0.83 7.02
CA LEU A 28 8.58 0.39 6.23
C LEU A 28 9.10 1.57 7.05
N SER A 29 9.92 2.40 6.41
CA SER A 29 10.27 3.70 6.98
C SER A 29 9.02 4.56 7.14
N VAL A 30 9.01 5.44 8.15
CA VAL A 30 7.91 6.40 8.39
C VAL A 30 7.57 7.18 7.13
N GLN A 31 8.57 7.58 6.34
CA GLN A 31 8.39 8.29 5.07
C GLN A 31 7.64 7.44 4.03
N SER A 32 7.99 6.15 3.92
CA SER A 32 7.33 5.21 2.99
C SER A 32 5.89 4.92 3.41
N PHE A 33 5.65 4.78 4.72
CA PHE A 33 4.33 4.59 5.28
C PHE A 33 3.44 5.81 5.03
N ASN A 34 3.93 7.03 5.30
CA ASN A 34 3.19 8.26 5.02
C ASN A 34 2.87 8.46 3.53
N ALA A 35 3.75 8.00 2.64
CA ALA A 35 3.49 8.06 1.20
C ALA A 35 2.37 7.08 0.78
N LEU A 36 2.25 5.92 1.46
CA LEU A 36 1.12 5.00 1.30
C LEU A 36 -0.18 5.59 1.83
N LEU A 37 -0.16 6.26 2.98
CA LEU A 37 -1.35 6.83 3.62
C LEU A 37 -2.12 7.73 2.66
N LYS A 38 -1.42 8.62 1.94
CA LYS A 38 -2.02 9.48 0.91
C LYS A 38 -2.79 8.70 -0.17
N THR A 39 -2.33 7.50 -0.48
CA THR A 39 -2.96 6.61 -1.47
C THR A 39 -4.09 5.79 -0.87
N LEU A 40 -4.02 5.47 0.43
CA LEU A 40 -5.04 4.73 1.17
C LEU A 40 -6.24 5.60 1.55
N GLU A 41 -6.05 6.91 1.70
CA GLU A 41 -7.14 7.87 1.95
C GLU A 41 -8.11 7.98 0.77
N GLU A 42 -7.58 8.04 -0.45
CA GLU A 42 -8.37 8.07 -1.69
C GLU A 42 -7.88 6.99 -2.68
N PRO A 43 -8.16 5.70 -2.40
CA PRO A 43 -7.67 4.62 -3.24
C PRO A 43 -8.45 4.57 -4.56
N PRO A 44 -7.77 4.37 -5.70
CA PRO A 44 -8.46 4.08 -6.95
C PRO A 44 -9.34 2.83 -6.79
N SER A 45 -10.55 2.87 -7.36
CA SER A 45 -11.56 1.80 -7.19
C SER A 45 -11.12 0.41 -7.65
N HIS A 46 -10.08 0.34 -8.50
CA HIS A 46 -9.49 -0.90 -9.00
C HIS A 46 -8.27 -1.37 -8.19
N VAL A 47 -7.95 -0.76 -7.05
CA VAL A 47 -6.77 -1.09 -6.25
C VAL A 47 -7.14 -1.61 -4.87
N ILE A 48 -6.49 -2.70 -4.46
CA ILE A 48 -6.63 -3.30 -3.13
C ILE A 48 -5.24 -3.40 -2.50
N PHE A 49 -5.08 -2.84 -1.30
CA PHE A 49 -3.87 -3.03 -0.50
C PHE A 49 -4.10 -4.13 0.54
N MET A 50 -3.20 -5.10 0.58
CA MET A 50 -3.15 -6.15 1.59
C MET A 50 -1.83 -6.03 2.34
N MET A 51 -1.90 -5.84 3.65
CA MET A 51 -0.72 -5.65 4.49
C MET A 51 -0.63 -6.80 5.49
N ALA A 52 0.57 -7.37 5.65
CA ALA A 52 0.86 -8.40 6.62
C ALA A 52 1.96 -7.94 7.59
N THR A 53 1.86 -8.38 8.84
CA THR A 53 2.86 -8.10 9.88
C THR A 53 2.80 -9.17 10.96
N THR A 54 3.94 -9.46 11.56
CA THR A 54 4.04 -10.19 12.84
C THR A 54 4.10 -9.24 14.04
N GLU A 55 4.33 -7.95 13.81
CA GLU A 55 4.57 -6.93 14.84
C GLU A 55 3.56 -5.78 14.73
N THR A 56 2.27 -6.05 14.98
CA THR A 56 1.18 -5.04 14.84
C THR A 56 1.38 -3.77 15.66
N HIS A 57 2.02 -3.88 16.82
CA HIS A 57 2.32 -2.76 17.72
C HIS A 57 3.41 -1.80 17.18
N LYS A 58 4.19 -2.22 16.17
CA LYS A 58 5.21 -1.37 15.52
C LYS A 58 4.69 -0.60 14.31
N ILE A 59 3.47 -0.89 13.85
CA ILE A 59 2.87 -0.14 12.74
C ILE A 59 2.47 1.25 13.26
N PRO A 60 2.84 2.34 12.55
CA PRO A 60 2.35 3.67 12.86
C PRO A 60 0.82 3.69 12.90
N LYS A 61 0.24 4.17 13.99
CA LYS A 61 -1.23 4.23 14.12
C LYS A 61 -1.79 5.22 13.10
N LEU A 62 -2.79 4.75 12.35
CA LEU A 62 -3.66 5.54 11.48
C LEU A 62 -4.40 6.62 12.28
#